data_AF-A0A8H6CZL0-F1
#
_entry.id   AF-A0A8H6CZL0-F1
#
_cell.length_a   1.000
_cell.length_b   1.000
_cell.length_c   1.000
_cell.angle_alpha   90.00
_cell.angle_beta   90.00
_cell.angle_gamma   90.00
#
_symmetry.space_group_name_H-M   'P 1'
#
loop_
_entity.id
_entity.type
_entity.pdbx_description
1 polymer ?
#
loop_
_entity_poly.entity_id
_entity_poly.type
_entity_poly.pdbx_seq_one_letter_code
_entity_poly.pdbx_strand_id
1 'polypeptide(L)'
;MGSNRKILNTLRYTLGLSNLQDVSQLAQVSQNLLEQKFDATPESFSARRMGRIYMTWLIHQDFTKEENLQSQVVEKWVSFVDSWGLEVEDAIALWAKINNKDTESDEDTKQLREKRNALRHEIENQFLKLEYDAHLAWV
;
A
#
# COMPACT_ATOMS: atom_id res chain seq x y z
N MET A 1 6.95 -14.38 11.98
CA MET A 1 5.60 -14.97 12.21
C MET A 1 4.59 -14.06 12.95
N GLY A 2 4.96 -13.27 13.97
CA GLY A 2 3.98 -12.46 14.73
C GLY A 2 3.33 -11.26 14.00
N SER A 3 4.00 -10.69 12.99
CA SER A 3 3.51 -9.51 12.25
C SER A 3 2.28 -9.82 11.39
N ASN A 4 2.32 -10.95 10.66
CA ASN A 4 1.25 -11.36 9.75
C ASN A 4 -0.02 -11.74 10.52
N ARG A 5 0.11 -12.37 11.69
CA ARG A 5 -1.05 -12.67 12.56
C ARG A 5 -1.73 -11.41 13.07
N LYS A 6 -0.96 -10.37 13.43
CA LYS A 6 -1.53 -9.07 13.84
C LYS A 6 -2.23 -8.38 12.67
N ILE A 7 -1.62 -8.38 11.49
CA ILE A 7 -2.24 -7.85 10.26
C ILE A 7 -3.54 -8.60 9.97
N LEU A 8 -3.53 -9.93 9.93
CA LEU A 8 -4.72 -10.76 9.71
C LEU A 8 -5.84 -10.49 10.71
N ASN A 9 -5.51 -10.35 11.99
CA ASN A 9 -6.51 -9.98 13.00
C ASN A 9 -7.10 -8.60 12.71
N THR A 10 -6.29 -7.61 12.36
CA THR A 10 -6.80 -6.28 11.99
C THR A 10 -7.67 -6.34 10.73
N LEU A 11 -7.27 -7.09 9.71
CA LEU A 11 -8.05 -7.27 8.48
C LEU A 11 -9.43 -7.89 8.78
N ARG A 12 -9.45 -8.96 9.58
CA ARG A 12 -10.69 -9.67 9.91
C ARG A 12 -11.60 -8.88 10.85
N TYR A 13 -11.03 -8.34 11.92
CA TYR A 13 -11.82 -7.79 13.05
C TYR A 13 -11.99 -6.27 12.98
N THR A 14 -11.11 -5.54 12.31
CA THR A 14 -11.21 -4.08 12.15
C THR A 14 -11.74 -3.70 10.77
N LEU A 15 -11.23 -4.31 9.70
CA LEU A 15 -11.71 -4.03 8.34
C LEU A 15 -12.87 -4.93 7.90
N GLY A 16 -13.27 -5.91 8.72
CA GLY A 16 -14.38 -6.82 8.41
C GLY A 16 -14.11 -7.78 7.25
N LEU A 17 -12.85 -8.00 6.88
CA LEU A 17 -12.42 -8.94 5.83
C LEU A 17 -12.28 -10.35 6.44
N SER A 18 -13.37 -10.87 7.00
CA SER A 18 -13.41 -12.07 7.86
C SER A 18 -12.92 -13.36 7.19
N ASN A 19 -13.04 -13.46 5.86
CA ASN A 19 -12.73 -14.66 5.10
C ASN A 19 -11.23 -14.83 4.79
N LEU A 20 -10.38 -13.84 5.06
CA LEU A 20 -8.96 -13.90 4.73
C LEU A 20 -8.22 -14.88 5.63
N GLN A 21 -7.76 -16.01 5.10
CA GLN A 21 -6.95 -17.01 5.79
C GLN A 21 -5.47 -16.61 5.87
N ASP A 22 -4.97 -15.93 4.84
CA ASP A 22 -3.58 -15.48 4.72
C ASP A 22 -3.48 -14.05 4.19
N VAL A 23 -2.37 -13.36 4.48
CA VAL A 23 -2.13 -11.97 4.03
C VAL A 23 -2.04 -11.88 2.51
N SER A 24 -1.53 -12.91 1.82
CA SER A 24 -1.47 -12.97 0.36
C SER A 24 -2.85 -12.87 -0.31
N GLN A 25 -3.91 -13.27 0.39
CA GLN A 25 -5.28 -13.16 -0.12
C GLN A 25 -5.77 -11.71 -0.20
N LEU A 26 -5.04 -10.74 0.36
CA LEU A 26 -5.28 -9.33 0.10
C LEU A 26 -5.23 -9.00 -1.40
N ALA A 27 -4.44 -9.74 -2.19
CA ALA A 27 -4.39 -9.57 -3.64
C ALA A 27 -5.78 -9.62 -4.30
N GLN A 28 -6.71 -10.38 -3.71
CA GLN A 28 -8.06 -10.62 -4.23
C GLN A 28 -9.06 -9.54 -3.82
N VAL A 29 -8.70 -8.68 -2.86
CA VAL A 29 -9.55 -7.57 -2.42
C VAL A 29 -9.38 -6.43 -3.42
N SER A 30 -10.47 -5.98 -4.04
CA SER A 30 -10.43 -4.83 -4.94
C SER A 30 -9.99 -3.56 -4.20
N GLN A 31 -9.28 -2.67 -4.89
CA GLN A 31 -8.84 -1.39 -4.36
C GLN A 31 -9.98 -0.60 -3.70
N ASN A 32 -11.09 -0.41 -4.40
CA ASN A 32 -12.26 0.32 -3.91
C ASN A 32 -12.83 -0.27 -2.60
N LEU A 33 -12.95 -1.60 -2.50
CA LEU A 33 -13.44 -2.25 -1.28
C LEU A 33 -12.50 -1.98 -0.11
N LEU A 34 -11.19 -2.04 -0.35
CA LEU A 34 -10.20 -1.79 0.69
C LEU A 34 -10.29 -0.34 1.19
N GLU A 35 -10.40 0.63 0.28
CA GLU A 35 -10.59 2.06 0.60
C GLU A 35 -11.89 2.31 1.39
N GLN A 36 -13.01 1.73 0.95
CA GLN A 36 -14.28 1.80 1.68
C GLN A 36 -14.17 1.24 3.11
N LYS A 37 -13.38 0.17 3.31
CA LYS A 37 -13.15 -0.35 4.66
C LYS A 37 -12.32 0.60 5.51
N PHE A 38 -11.34 1.27 4.93
CA PHE A 38 -10.56 2.28 5.64
C PHE A 38 -11.42 3.48 6.03
N ASP A 39 -12.24 4.01 5.12
CA ASP A 39 -13.15 5.14 5.42
C ASP A 39 -14.18 4.77 6.50
N ALA A 40 -14.60 3.50 6.55
CA ALA A 40 -15.51 3.00 7.57
C ALA A 40 -14.82 2.65 8.91
N THR A 41 -13.50 2.78 9.04
CA THR A 41 -12.82 2.49 10.30
C THR A 41 -12.96 3.62 11.33
N PRO A 42 -12.99 3.30 12.63
CA PRO A 42 -13.03 4.32 13.68
C PRO A 42 -11.77 5.20 13.64
N GLU A 43 -11.87 6.49 14.00
CA GLU A 43 -10.75 7.45 14.02
C GLU A 43 -9.51 6.99 14.82
N SER A 44 -9.70 6.10 15.81
CA SER A 44 -8.61 5.44 16.53
C SER A 44 -7.71 4.56 15.65
N PHE A 45 -8.14 4.26 14.42
CA PHE A 45 -7.39 3.54 13.41
C PHE A 45 -6.50 4.50 12.62
N SER A 46 -5.28 4.71 13.12
CA SER A 46 -4.41 5.73 12.56
C SER A 46 -4.04 5.51 11.09
N ALA A 47 -3.86 6.62 10.35
CA ALA A 47 -3.38 6.64 8.96
C ALA A 47 -2.13 5.78 8.76
N ARG A 48 -1.23 5.77 9.74
CA ARG A 48 -0.04 4.90 9.75
C ARG A 48 -0.36 3.40 9.70
N ARG A 49 -1.44 2.94 10.37
CA ARG A 49 -1.89 1.53 10.31
C ARG A 49 -2.56 1.23 8.99
N MET A 50 -3.38 2.14 8.48
CA MET A 50 -4.02 2.02 7.16
C MET A 50 -2.96 1.93 6.05
N GLY A 51 -2.00 2.86 6.03
CA GLY A 51 -0.89 2.85 5.09
C GLY A 51 -0.11 1.54 5.10
N ARG A 52 0.17 0.96 6.30
CA ARG A 52 0.81 -0.37 6.40
C ARG A 52 0.02 -1.47 5.71
N ILE A 53 -1.28 -1.52 5.93
CA ILE A 53 -2.13 -2.55 5.31
C ILE A 53 -2.20 -2.33 3.81
N TYR A 54 -2.34 -1.08 3.37
CA TYR A 54 -2.50 -0.74 1.97
C TYR A 54 -1.21 -1.01 1.17
N MET A 55 -0.02 -0.72 1.73
CA MET A 55 1.24 -1.13 1.10
C MET A 55 1.40 -2.65 1.07
N THR A 56 0.97 -3.36 2.12
CA THR A 56 1.00 -4.83 2.11
C THR A 56 0.13 -5.36 0.97
N TRP A 57 -1.03 -4.75 0.74
CA TRP A 57 -1.88 -5.03 -0.41
C TRP A 57 -1.17 -4.76 -1.75
N LEU A 58 -0.52 -3.60 -1.93
CA LEU A 58 0.24 -3.26 -3.15
C LEU A 58 1.33 -4.29 -3.50
N ILE A 59 2.08 -4.77 -2.50
CA ILE A 59 3.15 -5.76 -2.72
C ILE A 59 2.57 -7.09 -3.23
N HIS A 60 1.37 -7.45 -2.80
CA HIS A 60 0.69 -8.68 -3.22
C HIS A 60 -0.05 -8.55 -4.56
N GLN A 61 -0.26 -7.34 -5.09
CA GLN A 61 -0.90 -7.14 -6.40
C GLN A 61 -0.05 -7.67 -7.55
N ASP A 62 -0.68 -8.35 -8.50
CA ASP A 62 -0.03 -8.81 -9.72
C ASP A 62 -0.21 -7.79 -10.85
N PHE A 63 0.84 -7.01 -11.10
CA PHE A 63 0.86 -5.95 -12.12
C PHE A 63 1.25 -6.46 -13.52
N THR A 64 1.43 -7.77 -13.70
CA THR A 64 1.69 -8.34 -15.03
C THR A 64 0.42 -8.40 -15.89
N LYS A 65 -0.76 -8.17 -15.29
CA LYS A 65 -2.06 -8.17 -15.96
C LYS A 65 -2.43 -6.76 -16.41
N GLU A 66 -2.82 -6.60 -17.67
CA GLU A 66 -3.23 -5.32 -18.27
C GLU A 66 -4.38 -4.63 -17.52
N GLU A 67 -5.25 -5.39 -16.84
CA GLU A 67 -6.37 -4.85 -16.05
C GLU A 67 -5.90 -4.05 -14.81
N ASN A 68 -4.67 -4.29 -14.34
CA ASN A 68 -4.08 -3.66 -13.16
C ASN A 68 -2.76 -3.00 -13.53
N LEU A 69 -2.81 -1.96 -14.37
CA LEU A 69 -1.61 -1.17 -14.66
C LEU A 69 -1.06 -0.57 -13.36
N GLN A 70 0.20 -0.89 -13.05
CA GLN A 70 0.89 -0.45 -11.84
C GLN A 70 0.73 1.05 -11.62
N SER A 71 0.88 1.85 -12.68
CA SER A 71 0.80 3.31 -12.61
C SER A 71 -0.57 3.80 -12.15
N GLN A 72 -1.67 3.24 -12.67
CA GLN A 72 -3.04 3.64 -12.29
C GLN A 72 -3.38 3.23 -10.86
N VAL A 73 -2.96 2.03 -10.45
CA VAL A 73 -3.20 1.53 -9.08
C VAL A 73 -2.43 2.38 -8.07
N VAL A 74 -1.17 2.70 -8.38
CA VAL A 74 -0.31 3.53 -7.53
C VAL A 74 -0.81 4.97 -7.50
N GLU A 75 -1.23 5.55 -8.62
CA GLU A 75 -1.82 6.89 -8.66
C GLU A 75 -3.01 7.02 -7.71
N LYS A 76 -4.01 6.13 -7.83
CA LYS A 76 -5.17 6.11 -6.92
C LYS A 76 -4.76 5.92 -5.46
N TRP A 77 -3.79 5.04 -5.23
CA TRP A 77 -3.27 4.81 -3.89
C TRP A 77 -2.64 6.08 -3.30
N VAL A 78 -1.80 6.79 -4.08
CA VAL A 78 -1.16 8.03 -3.64
C VAL A 78 -2.22 9.08 -3.33
N SER A 79 -3.20 9.30 -4.22
CA SER A 79 -4.28 10.26 -3.98
C SER A 79 -5.08 9.95 -2.71
N PHE A 80 -5.35 8.67 -2.45
CA PHE A 80 -6.09 8.28 -1.25
C PHE A 80 -5.26 8.43 0.04
N VAL A 81 -3.96 8.13 0.00
CA VAL A 81 -3.06 8.35 1.14
C VAL A 81 -2.88 9.84 1.45
N ASP A 82 -2.76 10.67 0.41
CA ASP A 82 -2.70 12.13 0.54
C ASP A 82 -3.97 12.68 1.22
N SER A 83 -5.14 12.14 0.90
CA SER A 83 -6.41 12.52 1.54
C SER A 83 -6.46 12.29 3.06
N TRP A 84 -5.58 11.43 3.60
CA TRP A 84 -5.44 11.20 5.04
C TRP A 84 -4.51 12.20 5.74
N GLY A 85 -3.91 13.13 4.99
CA GLY A 85 -2.88 14.04 5.49
C GLY A 85 -1.58 13.32 5.85
N LEU A 86 -1.32 12.16 5.24
CA LEU A 86 -0.07 11.44 5.44
C LEU A 86 0.99 12.00 4.49
N GLU A 87 1.99 12.68 5.05
CA GLU A 87 3.04 13.30 4.26
C GLU A 87 3.81 12.28 3.42
N VAL A 88 4.32 12.72 2.27
CA VAL A 88 5.13 11.93 1.34
C VAL A 88 6.29 11.24 2.07
N GLU A 89 6.93 11.96 2.98
CA GLU A 89 8.05 11.48 3.80
C GLU A 89 7.64 10.32 4.71
N ASP A 90 6.42 10.38 5.27
CA ASP A 90 5.85 9.30 6.07
C ASP A 90 5.46 8.10 5.22
N ALA A 91 4.93 8.32 4.01
CA ALA A 91 4.64 7.26 3.04
C ALA A 91 5.93 6.55 2.58
N ILE A 92 6.99 7.32 2.28
CA ILE A 92 8.31 6.81 1.91
C ILE A 92 8.97 6.10 3.10
N ALA A 93 8.90 6.65 4.31
CA ALA A 93 9.46 6.01 5.51
C ALA A 93 8.73 4.70 5.84
N LEU A 94 7.42 4.68 5.65
CA LEU A 94 6.61 3.47 5.72
C LEU A 94 7.06 2.43 4.69
N TRP A 95 7.38 2.84 3.47
CA TRP A 95 7.93 1.99 2.42
C TRP A 95 9.31 1.42 2.79
N ALA A 96 10.24 2.27 3.22
CA ALA A 96 11.59 1.89 3.63
C ALA A 96 11.58 0.85 4.77
N LYS A 97 10.64 0.98 5.70
CA LYS A 97 10.51 0.08 6.86
C LYS A 97 9.97 -1.31 6.49
N ILE A 98 9.19 -1.43 5.43
CA ILE A 98 8.72 -2.72 4.91
C ILE A 98 9.85 -3.40 4.10
N ASN A 99 10.70 -2.61 3.44
CA ASN A 99 11.81 -3.13 2.62
C ASN A 99 12.95 -3.75 3.45
N ASN A 100 13.26 -3.19 4.62
CA ASN A 100 14.41 -3.61 5.45
C ASN A 100 14.22 -4.93 6.22
N LYS A 101 13.08 -5.62 6.10
CA LYS A 101 12.83 -6.87 6.85
C LYS A 101 13.21 -8.16 6.13
N ASP A 102 13.56 -8.09 4.84
CA ASP A 102 13.91 -9.27 4.04
C ASP A 102 15.36 -9.15 3.55
N THR A 103 16.30 -9.33 4.47
CA THR A 103 17.73 -9.51 4.18
C THR A 103 18.15 -10.95 4.46
N GLU A 104 17.53 -11.93 3.80
CA GLU A 104 18.09 -13.27 3.65
C GLU A 104 17.89 -13.74 2.20
N SER A 105 18.90 -14.43 1.68
CA SER A 105 19.27 -14.61 0.29
C SER A 105 18.52 -15.78 -0.37
N ASP A 106 17.64 -15.49 -1.34
CA ASP A 106 17.12 -16.47 -2.32
C ASP A 106 16.63 -15.78 -3.62
N GLU A 107 16.62 -16.44 -4.78
CA GLU A 107 16.14 -15.89 -6.07
C GLU A 107 14.71 -15.32 -6.00
N ASP A 108 13.82 -15.94 -5.23
CA ASP A 108 12.46 -15.43 -4.97
C ASP A 108 12.49 -14.08 -4.22
N THR A 109 13.50 -13.85 -3.38
CA THR A 109 13.71 -12.56 -2.71
C THR A 109 14.23 -11.49 -3.67
N LYS A 110 14.89 -11.88 -4.77
CA LYS A 110 15.38 -10.95 -5.79
C LYS A 110 14.22 -10.38 -6.64
N GLN A 111 13.34 -11.23 -7.16
CA GLN A 111 12.16 -10.78 -7.91
C GLN A 111 11.25 -9.90 -7.04
N LEU A 112 11.04 -10.29 -5.79
CA LEU A 112 10.27 -9.50 -4.82
C LEU A 112 10.92 -8.13 -4.56
N ARG A 113 12.26 -8.09 -4.47
CA ARG A 113 13.03 -6.84 -4.27
C ARG A 113 12.94 -5.92 -5.48
N GLU A 114 13.08 -6.45 -6.69
CA GLU A 114 12.94 -5.69 -7.93
C GLU A 114 11.53 -5.10 -8.06
N LYS A 115 10.48 -5.91 -7.80
CA LYS A 115 9.09 -5.44 -7.77
C LYS A 115 8.88 -4.33 -6.73
N ARG A 116 9.43 -4.48 -5.52
CA ARG A 116 9.36 -3.45 -4.47
C ARG A 116 10.08 -2.17 -4.86
N ASN A 117 11.22 -2.26 -5.53
CA ASN A 117 11.94 -1.07 -6.00
C ASN A 117 11.18 -0.37 -7.14
N ALA A 118 10.59 -1.12 -8.07
CA ALA A 118 9.75 -0.56 -9.12
C ALA A 118 8.52 0.17 -8.54
N LEU A 119 7.86 -0.44 -7.55
CA LEU A 119 6.74 0.19 -6.84
C LEU A 119 7.17 1.44 -6.07
N ARG A 120 8.35 1.42 -5.44
CA ARG A 120 8.91 2.60 -4.78
C ARG A 120 9.02 3.78 -5.73
N HIS A 121 9.67 3.57 -6.86
CA HIS A 121 9.92 4.63 -7.84
C HIS A 121 8.62 5.15 -8.43
N GLU A 122 7.63 4.28 -8.67
CA GLU A 122 6.32 4.73 -9.14
C GLU A 122 5.60 5.57 -8.08
N ILE A 123 5.65 5.17 -6.79
CA ILE A 123 5.07 5.96 -5.69
C ILE A 123 5.76 7.34 -5.60
N GLU A 124 7.08 7.38 -5.60
CA GLU A 124 7.86 8.63 -5.58
C GLU A 124 7.48 9.53 -6.77
N ASN A 125 7.36 8.96 -7.97
CA ASN A 125 6.97 9.70 -9.18
C ASN A 125 5.54 10.26 -9.10
N GLN A 126 4.58 9.50 -8.57
CA GLN A 126 3.19 9.95 -8.45
C GLN A 126 3.03 11.05 -7.39
N PHE A 127 3.76 10.99 -6.28
CA PHE A 127 3.79 12.09 -5.32
C PHE A 127 4.38 13.38 -5.91
N LEU A 128 5.48 13.28 -6.67
CA LEU A 128 6.07 14.43 -7.37
C LEU A 128 5.10 15.06 -8.37
N LYS A 129 4.29 14.25 -9.07
CA LYS A 129 3.24 14.76 -9.95
C LYS A 129 2.16 15.52 -9.18
N LEU A 130 1.68 14.99 -8.05
CA LEU A 130 0.69 15.69 -7.22
C LEU A 130 1.20 17.04 -6.73
N GLU A 131 2.46 17.11 -6.27
CA GLU A 131 3.08 18.37 -5.86
C GLU A 131 3.17 19.35 -7.03
N TYR A 132 3.61 18.88 -8.20
CA TYR A 132 3.71 19.69 -9.41
C TYR A 132 2.35 20.24 -9.87
N ASP A 133 1.33 19.38 -9.90
CA ASP A 133 -0.03 19.75 -10.30
C ASP A 133 -0.67 20.73 -9.30
N ALA A 134 -0.42 20.53 -8.00
CA ALA A 134 -0.80 21.49 -6.98
C ALA A 134 -0.14 22.84 -7.24
N HIS A 135 1.16 22.89 -7.53
CA HIS A 135 1.86 24.14 -7.84
C HIS A 135 1.31 24.86 -9.09
N LEU A 136 0.93 24.13 -10.14
CA LEU A 136 0.34 24.72 -11.34
C LEU A 136 -1.07 25.27 -11.11
N ALA A 137 -1.85 24.69 -10.20
CA ALA A 137 -3.20 25.18 -9.89
C ALA A 137 -3.23 26.57 -9.21
N TRP A 138 -2.08 27.05 -8.72
CA TRP A 138 -1.93 28.35 -8.05
C TRP A 138 -1.30 29.45 -8.93
N VAL A 139 -1.00 29.16 -10.21
CA VAL A 139 -0.46 30.09 -11.22
C VAL A 139 -1.56 30.50 -12.20
#